data_AF-A0A7Y7CHG5-F1
#
_entry.id   AF-A0A7Y7CHG5-F1
#
_cell.length_a   1.000
_cell.length_b   1.000
_cell.length_c   1.000
_cell.angle_alpha   90.00
_cell.angle_beta   90.00
_cell.angle_gamma   90.00
#
_symmetry.space_group_name_H-M   'P 1'
#
loop_
_entity.id
_entity.type
_entity.pdbx_description
1 polymer ?
#
loop_
_entity_poly.entity_id
_entity_poly.type
_entity_poly.pdbx_seq_one_letter_code
_entity_poly.pdbx_strand_id
1 'polypeptide(L)'
;WARNGAMANNGQYYGTTLPLGSEFGGPLFFSHYSFLGLDPRNLEDQYANYWDQNVAHAKINHDYSVANPKNYVGYSEGAWGLTASDNHDGYSAHSPTNDLGVITPTAALSSFPYTPEESMDALEHFYYIMGDKLWGNYGFYDAFNLTEGWYASSTLAIDQGPIIVMIENYRSALLWDHFMSNSEISDGLDKLGFTSY
;
A
#
# COMPACT_ATOMS: atom_id res chain seq x y z
N TRP A 1 -9.14 -10.28 -17.14
CA TRP A 1 -8.09 -9.70 -16.27
C TRP A 1 -6.76 -9.65 -16.99
N ALA A 2 -6.06 -10.77 -17.18
CA ALA A 2 -4.65 -10.80 -17.57
C ALA A 2 -4.30 -10.34 -19.00
N ARG A 3 -5.29 -10.14 -19.89
CA ARG A 3 -5.09 -9.71 -21.29
C ARG A 3 -3.96 -10.48 -22.01
N ASN A 4 -3.92 -11.81 -21.84
CA ASN A 4 -2.88 -12.68 -22.38
C ASN A 4 -1.45 -12.27 -21.97
N GLY A 5 -1.25 -11.85 -20.72
CA GLY A 5 0.06 -11.45 -20.17
C GLY A 5 0.42 -9.98 -20.40
N ALA A 6 -0.43 -9.19 -21.06
CA ALA A 6 -0.14 -7.76 -21.34
C ALA A 6 -0.09 -6.86 -20.09
N MET A 7 -0.31 -7.42 -18.90
CA MET A 7 -0.14 -6.75 -17.61
C MET A 7 1.28 -6.86 -17.05
N ALA A 8 2.18 -7.60 -17.72
CA ALA A 8 3.58 -7.71 -17.32
C ALA A 8 4.28 -6.34 -17.40
N ASN A 9 5.05 -6.02 -16.36
CA ASN A 9 5.86 -4.81 -16.27
C ASN A 9 7.33 -5.17 -16.45
N ASN A 10 7.89 -5.93 -15.50
CA ASN A 10 9.30 -6.35 -15.43
C ASN A 10 10.32 -5.19 -15.46
N GLY A 11 9.88 -3.94 -15.27
CA GLY A 11 10.74 -2.78 -15.14
C GLY A 11 11.46 -2.76 -13.80
N GLN A 12 12.59 -2.06 -13.74
CA GLN A 12 13.37 -1.85 -12.52
C GLN A 12 13.27 -0.39 -12.07
N TYR A 13 12.86 -0.18 -10.83
CA TYR A 13 12.63 1.13 -10.22
C TYR A 13 13.36 1.16 -8.87
N TYR A 14 14.27 2.13 -8.69
CA TYR A 14 15.12 2.22 -7.49
C TYR A 14 15.86 0.90 -7.13
N GLY A 15 16.20 0.10 -8.14
CA GLY A 15 16.85 -1.20 -7.95
C GLY A 15 15.90 -2.38 -7.76
N THR A 16 14.61 -2.14 -7.53
CA THR A 16 13.57 -3.16 -7.33
C THR A 16 12.87 -3.49 -8.65
N THR A 17 12.77 -4.77 -9.00
CA THR A 17 12.01 -5.23 -10.18
C THR A 17 10.54 -5.35 -9.82
N LEU A 18 9.66 -4.76 -10.64
CA LEU A 18 8.21 -4.86 -10.48
C LEU A 18 7.63 -5.87 -11.50
N PRO A 19 7.08 -7.01 -11.07
CA PRO A 19 6.56 -8.02 -12.00
C PRO A 19 5.41 -7.54 -12.89
N LEU A 20 4.38 -6.91 -12.32
CA LEU A 20 3.12 -6.57 -12.97
C LEU A 20 2.75 -5.09 -12.81
N GLY A 21 1.85 -4.60 -13.67
CA GLY A 21 1.19 -3.31 -13.53
C GLY A 21 1.82 -2.17 -14.34
N SER A 22 1.42 -0.94 -14.07
CA SER A 22 1.96 0.26 -14.73
C SER A 22 3.34 0.63 -14.19
N GLU A 23 3.99 1.60 -14.84
CA GLU A 23 5.21 2.24 -14.34
C GLU A 23 5.08 2.62 -12.86
N PHE A 24 6.08 2.26 -12.05
CA PHE A 24 6.08 2.41 -10.57
C PHE A 24 4.89 1.76 -9.82
N GLY A 25 4.08 0.90 -10.47
CA GLY A 25 3.01 0.11 -9.85
C GLY A 25 1.67 0.84 -9.65
N GLY A 26 1.69 2.16 -9.48
CA GLY A 26 0.48 2.98 -9.29
C GLY A 26 0.22 3.35 -7.83
N PRO A 27 -1.02 3.69 -7.47
CA PRO A 27 -1.41 3.95 -6.08
C PRO A 27 -1.28 2.69 -5.21
N LEU A 28 -0.75 2.82 -4.00
CA LEU A 28 -0.33 1.65 -3.22
C LEU A 28 -1.49 0.76 -2.75
N PHE A 29 -2.73 1.28 -2.70
CA PHE A 29 -3.91 0.48 -2.34
C PHE A 29 -4.15 -0.75 -3.25
N PHE A 30 -3.56 -0.77 -4.45
CA PHE A 30 -3.58 -1.95 -5.33
C PHE A 30 -2.97 -3.19 -4.69
N SER A 31 -2.00 -3.02 -3.78
CA SER A 31 -1.40 -4.11 -3.02
C SER A 31 -2.10 -4.38 -1.68
N HIS A 32 -3.22 -3.71 -1.39
CA HIS A 32 -3.96 -3.87 -0.14
C HIS A 32 -5.34 -4.51 -0.34
N TYR A 33 -6.22 -3.93 -1.16
CA TYR A 33 -7.66 -4.21 -1.08
C TYR A 33 -8.02 -5.67 -1.39
N SER A 34 -7.45 -6.22 -2.47
CA SER A 34 -7.69 -7.64 -2.81
C SER A 34 -7.02 -8.59 -1.81
N PHE A 35 -6.03 -8.12 -1.07
CA PHE A 35 -5.19 -8.92 -0.17
C PHE A 35 -5.53 -8.74 1.31
N LEU A 36 -6.68 -8.12 1.63
CA LEU A 36 -7.16 -8.05 3.01
C LEU A 36 -7.57 -9.44 3.54
N GLY A 37 -8.09 -10.29 2.64
CA GLY A 37 -8.45 -11.68 2.93
C GLY A 37 -7.67 -12.69 2.08
N LEU A 38 -7.46 -12.43 0.78
CA LEU A 38 -6.65 -13.32 -0.05
C LEU A 38 -5.18 -13.22 0.37
N ASP A 39 -4.62 -14.30 0.91
CA ASP A 39 -3.26 -14.32 1.41
C ASP A 39 -2.24 -14.34 0.26
N PRO A 40 -1.39 -13.31 0.10
CA PRO A 40 -0.43 -13.27 -0.99
C PRO A 40 0.83 -14.12 -0.73
N ARG A 41 1.11 -14.55 0.51
CA ARG A 41 2.41 -15.15 0.92
C ARG A 41 2.79 -16.37 0.10
N ASN A 42 1.80 -17.21 -0.21
CA ASN A 42 1.98 -18.43 -1.00
C ASN A 42 1.15 -18.40 -2.28
N LEU A 43 0.78 -17.21 -2.77
CA LEU A 43 -0.10 -17.06 -3.92
C LEU A 43 0.73 -16.82 -5.19
N GLU A 44 0.66 -17.77 -6.12
CA GLU A 44 1.34 -17.68 -7.40
C GLU A 44 0.44 -18.19 -8.51
N ASP A 45 0.52 -17.57 -9.69
CA ASP A 45 -0.07 -18.10 -10.92
C ASP A 45 0.92 -17.99 -12.08
N GLN A 46 0.47 -18.29 -13.31
CA GLN A 46 1.31 -18.22 -14.51
C GLN A 46 1.92 -16.83 -14.80
N TYR A 47 1.53 -15.77 -14.09
CA TYR A 47 1.95 -14.40 -14.35
C TYR A 47 2.88 -13.83 -13.26
N ALA A 48 2.67 -14.16 -11.98
CA ALA A 48 3.53 -13.67 -10.90
C ALA A 48 3.39 -14.46 -9.60
N ASN A 49 4.43 -14.36 -8.76
CA ASN A 49 4.31 -14.51 -7.32
C ASN A 49 3.77 -13.20 -6.72
N TYR A 50 2.62 -13.27 -6.03
CA TYR A 50 1.90 -12.08 -5.59
C TYR A 50 2.46 -11.48 -4.29
N TRP A 51 3.19 -12.26 -3.49
CA TRP A 51 3.97 -11.72 -2.38
C TRP A 51 5.07 -10.79 -2.91
N ASP A 52 5.86 -11.30 -3.86
CA ASP A 52 6.96 -10.54 -4.46
C ASP A 52 6.45 -9.29 -5.19
N GLN A 53 5.32 -9.39 -5.89
CA GLN A 53 4.65 -8.23 -6.51
C GLN A 53 4.31 -7.15 -5.48
N ASN A 54 3.70 -7.53 -4.35
CA ASN A 54 3.23 -6.57 -3.35
C ASN A 54 4.40 -5.95 -2.57
N VAL A 55 5.42 -6.76 -2.23
CA VAL A 55 6.66 -6.26 -1.62
C VAL A 55 7.38 -5.31 -2.57
N ALA A 56 7.50 -5.66 -3.85
CA ALA A 56 8.13 -4.78 -4.84
C ALA A 56 7.38 -3.45 -4.97
N HIS A 57 6.05 -3.49 -5.06
CA HIS A 57 5.24 -2.28 -5.17
C HIS A 57 5.36 -1.36 -3.94
N ALA A 58 5.30 -1.92 -2.73
CA ALA A 58 5.46 -1.16 -1.49
C ALA A 58 6.86 -0.53 -1.39
N LYS A 59 7.93 -1.29 -1.67
CA LYS A 59 9.30 -0.78 -1.67
C LYS A 59 9.53 0.33 -2.69
N ILE A 60 9.02 0.16 -3.92
CA ILE A 60 9.14 1.20 -4.96
C ILE A 60 8.43 2.49 -4.54
N ASN A 61 7.27 2.38 -3.89
CA ASN A 61 6.52 3.53 -3.39
C ASN A 61 7.28 4.25 -2.26
N HIS A 62 7.81 3.48 -1.29
CA HIS A 62 8.70 3.98 -0.24
C HIS A 62 9.93 4.69 -0.82
N ASP A 63 10.70 4.02 -1.68
CA ASP A 63 11.96 4.51 -2.21
C ASP A 63 11.75 5.77 -3.08
N TYR A 64 10.64 5.84 -3.82
CA TYR A 64 10.25 7.07 -4.51
C TYR A 64 10.03 8.23 -3.53
N SER A 65 9.25 8.00 -2.47
CA SER A 65 8.98 9.03 -1.46
C SER A 65 10.27 9.48 -0.77
N VAL A 66 11.16 8.55 -0.41
CA VAL A 66 12.46 8.87 0.21
C VAL A 66 13.37 9.64 -0.75
N ALA A 67 13.43 9.25 -2.03
CA ALA A 67 14.21 9.95 -3.03
C ALA A 67 13.68 11.37 -3.31
N ASN A 68 12.37 11.59 -3.11
CA ASN A 68 11.69 12.88 -3.20
C ASN A 68 12.12 13.72 -4.43
N PRO A 69 11.97 13.20 -5.66
CA PRO A 69 12.48 13.87 -6.87
C PRO A 69 11.85 15.25 -7.12
N LYS A 70 10.68 15.51 -6.53
CA LYS A 70 9.95 16.78 -6.64
C LYS A 70 10.27 17.77 -5.51
N ASN A 71 11.11 17.39 -4.56
CA ASN A 71 11.53 18.21 -3.41
C ASN A 71 10.35 18.74 -2.56
N TYR A 72 9.32 17.91 -2.36
CA TYR A 72 8.22 18.24 -1.45
C TYR A 72 8.70 18.26 0.00
N VAL A 73 8.11 19.14 0.81
CA VAL A 73 8.43 19.24 2.23
C VAL A 73 7.90 18.02 2.96
N GLY A 74 8.72 17.44 3.85
CA GLY A 74 8.32 16.39 4.78
C GLY A 74 8.57 14.96 4.33
N TYR A 75 8.71 14.72 3.03
CA TYR A 75 9.01 13.39 2.50
C TYR A 75 10.33 12.87 3.09
N SER A 76 10.31 11.67 3.66
CA SER A 76 11.43 11.04 4.36
C SER A 76 11.19 9.55 4.59
N GLU A 77 12.16 8.84 5.17
CA GLU A 77 12.01 7.43 5.59
C GLU A 77 10.82 7.23 6.55
N GLY A 78 10.52 8.20 7.40
CA GLY A 78 9.35 8.18 8.31
C GLY A 78 8.08 8.81 7.73
N ALA A 79 8.12 9.42 6.55
CA ALA A 79 6.96 10.08 5.96
C ALA A 79 6.90 9.78 4.46
N TRP A 80 6.37 8.59 4.18
CA TRP A 80 6.22 8.01 2.85
C TRP A 80 4.82 7.44 2.66
N GLY A 81 4.49 7.11 1.41
CA GLY A 81 3.25 6.43 1.08
C GLY A 81 2.32 7.27 0.21
N LEU A 82 2.28 6.92 -1.08
CA LEU A 82 1.43 7.53 -2.10
C LEU A 82 0.30 6.58 -2.48
N THR A 83 -0.93 6.99 -2.21
CA THR A 83 -2.14 6.28 -2.64
C THR A 83 -3.30 7.25 -2.87
N ALA A 84 -4.41 6.74 -3.40
CA ALA A 84 -5.60 7.57 -3.60
C ALA A 84 -6.17 8.02 -2.26
N SER A 85 -6.44 9.32 -2.13
CA SER A 85 -6.92 9.94 -0.88
C SER A 85 -7.44 11.35 -1.11
N ASP A 86 -7.95 11.96 -0.05
CA ASP A 86 -8.16 13.41 0.01
C ASP A 86 -6.85 14.18 -0.25
N ASN A 87 -7.01 15.39 -0.75
CA ASN A 87 -5.98 16.36 -1.10
C ASN A 87 -6.50 17.77 -0.75
N HIS A 88 -5.61 18.75 -0.57
CA HIS A 88 -5.97 20.15 -0.32
C HIS A 88 -6.93 20.72 -1.39
N ASP A 89 -6.83 20.22 -2.63
CA ASP A 89 -7.70 20.60 -3.76
C ASP A 89 -8.84 19.61 -4.06
N GLY A 90 -9.11 18.64 -3.18
CA GLY A 90 -10.21 17.67 -3.34
C GLY A 90 -9.75 16.24 -3.13
N TYR A 91 -9.74 15.43 -4.19
CA TYR A 91 -9.36 14.02 -4.15
C TYR A 91 -8.53 13.67 -5.37
N SER A 92 -7.48 12.86 -5.21
CA SER A 92 -6.64 12.41 -6.33
C SER A 92 -6.10 11.01 -6.10
N ALA A 93 -5.82 10.30 -7.19
CA ALA A 93 -5.18 8.99 -7.14
C ALA A 93 -3.65 9.16 -7.09
N HIS A 94 -3.09 9.49 -5.92
CA HIS A 94 -1.66 9.71 -5.79
C HIS A 94 -0.88 8.41 -6.02
N SER A 95 0.25 8.55 -6.70
CA SER A 95 1.19 7.48 -7.01
C SER A 95 2.56 8.12 -7.30
N PRO A 96 3.64 7.34 -7.42
CA PRO A 96 4.93 7.88 -7.89
C PRO A 96 4.85 8.63 -9.23
N THR A 97 3.89 8.27 -10.09
CA THR A 97 3.66 8.92 -11.40
C THR A 97 2.65 10.07 -11.34
N ASN A 98 1.96 10.25 -10.22
CA ASN A 98 1.00 11.31 -9.95
C ASN A 98 1.20 11.86 -8.52
N ASP A 99 2.42 12.24 -8.21
CA ASP A 99 2.79 12.80 -6.90
C ASP A 99 2.39 14.28 -6.84
N LEU A 100 1.57 14.65 -5.86
CA LEU A 100 1.10 16.02 -5.61
C LEU A 100 1.57 16.55 -4.23
N GLY A 101 2.57 15.91 -3.61
CA GLY A 101 3.10 16.30 -2.30
C GLY A 101 2.25 15.82 -1.13
N VAL A 102 1.29 14.92 -1.39
CA VAL A 102 0.36 14.39 -0.38
C VAL A 102 0.86 13.03 0.09
N ILE A 103 1.09 12.89 1.39
CA ILE A 103 1.33 11.60 2.04
C ILE A 103 0.04 11.11 2.68
N THR A 104 -0.25 9.82 2.48
CA THR A 104 -1.49 9.19 2.93
C THR A 104 -1.14 8.03 3.86
N PRO A 105 -1.40 8.12 5.18
CA PRO A 105 -0.98 7.11 6.15
C PRO A 105 -1.35 5.67 5.80
N THR A 106 -2.53 5.44 5.20
CA THR A 106 -2.94 4.08 4.82
C THR A 106 -1.98 3.40 3.83
N ALA A 107 -1.27 4.16 3.00
CA ALA A 107 -0.31 3.59 2.06
C ALA A 107 0.82 2.85 2.81
N ALA A 108 1.51 3.54 3.72
CA ALA A 108 2.59 2.95 4.50
C ALA A 108 2.07 1.93 5.51
N LEU A 109 1.02 2.27 6.26
CA LEU A 109 0.55 1.45 7.37
C LEU A 109 -0.14 0.16 6.90
N SER A 110 -0.90 0.20 5.80
CA SER A 110 -1.50 -1.03 5.26
C SER A 110 -0.47 -1.92 4.54
N SER A 111 0.77 -1.46 4.40
CA SER A 111 1.90 -2.22 3.87
C SER A 111 2.72 -2.94 4.95
N PHE A 112 2.29 -2.92 6.23
CA PHE A 112 2.99 -3.60 7.33
C PHE A 112 3.43 -5.04 7.02
N PRO A 113 2.61 -5.90 6.37
CA PRO A 113 3.08 -7.25 6.05
C PRO A 113 4.23 -7.30 5.04
N TYR A 114 4.36 -6.29 4.18
CA TYR A 114 5.30 -6.28 3.06
C TYR A 114 6.61 -5.56 3.37
N THR A 115 6.52 -4.47 4.14
CA THR A 115 7.64 -3.58 4.51
C THR A 115 7.56 -3.24 6.00
N PRO A 116 7.70 -4.22 6.91
CA PRO A 116 7.38 -4.03 8.32
C PRO A 116 8.26 -3.02 9.03
N GLU A 117 9.54 -2.91 8.64
CA GLU A 117 10.48 -1.94 9.22
C GLU A 117 10.11 -0.52 8.76
N GLU A 118 9.96 -0.30 7.45
CA GLU A 118 9.62 1.00 6.87
C GLU A 118 8.21 1.47 7.27
N SER A 119 7.26 0.55 7.40
CA SER A 119 5.91 0.84 7.89
C SER A 119 5.91 1.16 9.39
N MET A 120 6.80 0.56 10.18
CA MET A 120 6.97 0.92 11.60
C MET A 120 7.56 2.31 11.75
N ASP A 121 8.60 2.64 10.98
CA ASP A 121 9.21 3.98 10.99
C ASP A 121 8.19 5.05 10.63
N ALA A 122 7.33 4.78 9.63
CA ALA A 122 6.22 5.66 9.30
C ALA A 122 5.19 5.77 10.43
N LEU A 123 4.80 4.66 11.05
CA LEU A 123 3.88 4.66 12.19
C LEU A 123 4.40 5.53 13.34
N GLU A 124 5.67 5.34 13.72
CA GLU A 124 6.31 6.09 14.80
C GLU A 124 6.41 7.57 14.46
N HIS A 125 6.77 7.92 13.21
CA HIS A 125 6.81 9.30 12.77
C HIS A 125 5.42 9.95 12.78
N PHE A 126 4.41 9.31 12.20
CA PHE A 126 3.04 9.82 12.18
C PHE A 126 2.48 9.99 13.60
N TYR A 127 2.78 9.07 14.52
CA TYR A 127 2.25 9.14 15.87
C TYR A 127 3.03 10.10 16.76
N TYR A 128 4.36 9.99 16.83
CA TYR A 128 5.18 10.73 17.80
C TYR A 128 5.65 12.10 17.28
N ILE A 129 5.82 12.28 15.98
CA ILE A 129 6.30 13.55 15.39
C ILE A 129 5.14 14.40 14.89
N MET A 130 4.19 13.80 14.16
CA MET A 130 3.03 14.53 13.63
C MET A 130 1.93 14.71 14.68
N GLY A 131 1.72 13.71 15.53
CA GLY A 131 0.86 13.77 16.72
C GLY A 131 -0.55 14.26 16.40
N ASP A 132 -1.07 15.15 17.24
CA ASP A 132 -2.44 15.67 17.21
C ASP A 132 -2.85 16.35 15.89
N LYS A 133 -1.90 16.69 15.01
CA LYS A 133 -2.21 17.20 13.67
C LYS A 133 -2.68 16.12 12.71
N LEU A 134 -2.28 14.88 12.95
CA LEU A 134 -2.58 13.74 12.09
C LEU A 134 -3.37 12.65 12.83
N TRP A 135 -3.42 12.67 14.17
CA TRP A 135 -4.12 11.68 15.00
C TRP A 135 -5.42 12.24 15.58
N GLY A 136 -6.53 11.55 15.35
CA GLY A 136 -7.86 11.91 15.85
C GLY A 136 -8.62 10.73 16.48
N ASN A 137 -9.93 10.92 16.68
CA ASN A 137 -10.80 9.95 17.39
C ASN A 137 -10.87 8.56 16.71
N TYR A 138 -10.57 8.47 15.43
CA TYR A 138 -10.68 7.24 14.64
C TYR A 138 -9.32 6.76 14.10
N GLY A 139 -8.22 7.19 14.72
CA GLY A 139 -6.86 6.93 14.27
C GLY A 139 -6.30 8.08 13.43
N PHE A 140 -5.41 7.76 12.49
CA PHE A 140 -4.84 8.77 11.59
C PHE A 140 -5.91 9.37 10.66
N TYR A 141 -5.83 10.67 10.42
CA TYR A 141 -6.58 11.35 9.37
C TYR A 141 -6.09 10.92 7.98
N ASP A 142 -6.93 11.16 6.99
CA ASP A 142 -6.81 10.58 5.66
C ASP A 142 -5.46 10.83 4.97
N ALA A 143 -4.99 12.08 5.02
CA ALA A 143 -3.79 12.52 4.33
C ALA A 143 -3.24 13.85 4.87
N PHE A 144 -2.03 14.21 4.47
CA PHE A 144 -1.45 15.53 4.74
C PHE A 144 -0.51 15.97 3.61
N ASN A 145 -0.28 17.28 3.51
CA ASN A 145 0.69 17.89 2.60
C ASN A 145 1.41 19.03 3.32
N LEU A 146 2.66 18.79 3.73
CA LEU A 146 3.43 19.79 4.47
C LEU A 146 3.93 20.94 3.60
N THR A 147 4.05 20.74 2.29
CA THR A 147 4.43 21.80 1.35
C THR A 147 3.35 22.89 1.33
N GLU A 148 2.09 22.47 1.35
CA GLU A 148 0.91 23.37 1.37
C GLU A 148 0.45 23.70 2.80
N GLY A 149 1.10 23.16 3.83
CA GLY A 149 0.69 23.33 5.23
C GLY A 149 -0.68 22.75 5.55
N TRP A 150 -1.12 21.74 4.80
CA TRP A 150 -2.46 21.14 4.87
C TRP A 150 -2.45 19.78 5.57
N TYR A 151 -3.53 19.52 6.31
CA TYR A 151 -3.82 18.25 6.96
C TYR A 151 -5.30 17.96 6.74
N ALA A 152 -5.63 16.71 6.40
CA ALA A 152 -7.01 16.28 6.35
C ALA A 152 -7.65 16.37 7.75
N SER A 153 -8.94 16.69 7.78
CA SER A 153 -9.80 16.54 8.98
C SER A 153 -10.78 15.38 8.85
N SER A 154 -10.71 14.67 7.73
CA SER A 154 -11.54 13.55 7.32
C SER A 154 -10.85 12.21 7.62
N THR A 155 -11.67 11.17 7.64
CA THR A 155 -11.25 9.76 7.62
C THR A 155 -12.13 9.04 6.63
N LEU A 156 -11.55 8.32 5.67
CA LEU A 156 -12.30 7.52 4.71
C LEU A 156 -12.30 6.05 5.11
N ALA A 157 -13.46 5.39 5.01
CA ALA A 157 -13.59 3.99 5.43
C ALA A 157 -12.67 3.05 4.65
N ILE A 158 -12.45 3.35 3.36
CA ILE A 158 -11.58 2.57 2.48
C ILE A 158 -10.10 2.74 2.81
N ASP A 159 -9.73 3.81 3.52
CA ASP A 159 -8.36 4.08 3.93
C ASP A 159 -8.11 3.62 5.39
N GLN A 160 -9.09 3.80 6.29
CA GLN A 160 -8.99 3.29 7.67
C GLN A 160 -9.05 1.77 7.78
N GLY A 161 -9.93 1.13 6.98
CA GLY A 161 -10.17 -0.31 7.07
C GLY A 161 -8.90 -1.16 6.84
N PRO A 162 -8.17 -0.94 5.73
CA PRO A 162 -6.93 -1.64 5.43
C PRO A 162 -5.86 -1.50 6.52
N ILE A 163 -5.74 -0.34 7.17
CA ILE A 163 -4.74 -0.14 8.24
C ILE A 163 -4.96 -1.19 9.35
N ILE A 164 -6.20 -1.34 9.81
CA ILE A 164 -6.55 -2.27 10.88
C ILE A 164 -6.31 -3.71 10.43
N VAL A 165 -6.84 -4.06 9.24
CA VAL A 165 -6.80 -5.44 8.74
C VAL A 165 -5.38 -5.89 8.44
N MET A 166 -4.58 -5.06 7.79
CA MET A 166 -3.22 -5.43 7.39
C MET A 166 -2.25 -5.44 8.57
N ILE A 167 -2.44 -4.58 9.58
CA ILE A 167 -1.71 -4.71 10.86
C ILE A 167 -2.04 -6.05 11.52
N GLU A 168 -3.31 -6.45 11.55
CA GLU A 168 -3.69 -7.73 12.17
C GLU A 168 -3.18 -8.93 11.36
N ASN A 169 -3.24 -8.87 10.03
CA ASN A 169 -2.65 -9.90 9.17
C ASN A 169 -1.13 -10.02 9.36
N TYR A 170 -0.42 -8.89 9.51
CA TYR A 170 1.00 -8.89 9.87
C TYR A 170 1.25 -9.57 11.23
N ARG A 171 0.43 -9.28 12.24
CA ARG A 171 0.63 -9.78 13.61
C ARG A 171 0.28 -11.25 13.79
N SER A 172 -0.80 -11.71 13.16
CA SER A 172 -1.41 -13.01 13.46
C SER A 172 -1.96 -13.76 12.25
N ALA A 173 -1.95 -13.15 11.06
CA ALA A 173 -2.60 -13.67 9.85
C ALA A 173 -4.12 -13.90 9.97
N LEU A 174 -4.80 -13.33 10.98
CA LEU A 174 -6.17 -13.66 11.32
C LEU A 174 -7.16 -13.62 10.13
N LEU A 175 -7.15 -12.53 9.34
CA LEU A 175 -8.13 -12.36 8.27
C LEU A 175 -7.76 -13.20 7.05
N TRP A 176 -6.46 -13.39 6.79
CA TRP A 176 -5.96 -14.35 5.81
C TRP A 176 -6.40 -15.77 6.12
N ASP A 177 -6.14 -16.26 7.33
CA ASP A 177 -6.51 -17.61 7.75
C ASP A 177 -8.02 -17.83 7.64
N HIS A 178 -8.83 -16.84 8.07
CA HIS A 178 -10.28 -16.92 7.96
C HIS A 178 -10.77 -16.96 6.52
N PHE A 179 -10.27 -16.09 5.64
CA PHE A 179 -10.71 -16.04 4.25
C PHE A 179 -10.26 -17.29 3.47
N MET A 180 -9.02 -17.72 3.66
CA MET A 180 -8.44 -18.88 2.97
C MET A 180 -9.00 -20.23 3.44
N SER A 181 -9.66 -20.28 4.61
CA SER A 181 -10.33 -21.50 5.10
C SER A 181 -11.61 -21.89 4.34
N ASN A 182 -12.14 -21.01 3.48
CA ASN A 182 -13.37 -21.26 2.73
C ASN A 182 -13.08 -22.12 1.49
N SER A 183 -13.77 -23.25 1.35
CA SER A 183 -13.59 -24.19 0.23
C SER A 183 -13.78 -23.53 -1.13
N GLU A 184 -14.72 -22.60 -1.23
CA GLU A 184 -15.07 -21.87 -2.45
C GLU A 184 -13.92 -20.99 -2.95
N ILE A 185 -13.05 -20.53 -2.04
CA ILE A 185 -11.85 -19.77 -2.39
C ILE A 185 -10.79 -20.70 -2.98
N SER A 186 -10.54 -21.84 -2.33
CA SER A 186 -9.61 -22.86 -2.86
C SER A 186 -10.05 -23.34 -4.25
N ASP A 187 -11.33 -23.70 -4.41
CA ASP A 187 -11.88 -24.15 -5.70
C ASP A 187 -11.73 -23.08 -6.80
N GLY A 188 -11.92 -21.81 -6.43
CA GLY A 188 -11.75 -20.67 -7.33
C GLY A 188 -10.30 -20.47 -7.76
N LEU A 189 -9.36 -20.57 -6.83
CA LEU A 189 -7.92 -20.48 -7.08
C LEU A 189 -7.44 -21.61 -8.00
N ASP A 190 -7.84 -22.85 -7.72
CA ASP A 190 -7.52 -24.01 -8.55
C ASP A 190 -8.02 -23.85 -9.98
N LYS A 191 -9.27 -23.37 -10.13
CA LYS A 191 -9.88 -23.12 -11.45
C LYS A 191 -9.13 -22.07 -12.27
N LEU A 192 -8.50 -21.11 -11.60
CA LEU A 192 -7.70 -20.05 -12.22
C LEU A 192 -6.23 -20.45 -12.41
N GLY A 193 -5.82 -21.63 -11.93
CA GLY A 193 -4.47 -22.14 -12.04
C GLY A 193 -3.50 -21.49 -11.06
N PHE A 194 -4.00 -20.98 -9.93
CA PHE A 194 -3.14 -20.56 -8.83
C PHE A 194 -2.57 -21.78 -8.12
N THR A 195 -1.34 -21.66 -7.65
CA THR A 195 -0.77 -22.54 -6.65
C THR A 195 -0.77 -21.80 -5.32
N SER A 196 -1.36 -22.42 -4.31
CA SER A 196 -1.26 -22.01 -2.91
C SER A 196 -0.78 -23.20 -2.08
N TYR A 197 0.38 -23.07 -1.44
CA TYR A 197 0.98 -24.11 -0.60
C TYR A 197 0.76 -23.83 0.89
#